data_AF-A0A6C0H901-F1
#
_entry.id   AF-A0A6C0H901-F1
#
_cell.length_a   1.000
_cell.length_b   1.000
_cell.length_c   1.000
_cell.angle_alpha   90.00
_cell.angle_beta   90.00
_cell.angle_gamma   90.00
#
_symmetry.space_group_name_H-M   'P 1'
#
loop_
_entity.id
_entity.type
_entity.pdbx_description
1 polymer ?
#
loop_
_entity_poly.entity_id
_entity_poly.type
_entity_poly.pdbx_seq_one_letter_code
_entity_poly.pdbx_strand_id
1 'polypeptide(L)'
;MHTNLCLVRHCKYNNTHVTLGHQCGLCKSYGHGRCECRSLVAKNNLKEQPQYNNILPVELQCKFGNCEYKIFHTTEGHQCKTCNKLLHSTNTCLYKNYNLQCPICKIQQSININNQRVYDSENVCVICMDNKVELIMKCKHLVFCIDCFKKYNGEIISSDIKKENILINEKYDISNIKILFKSTPSYIKFQYDENNITLIRRLNITSQIEGLTNINEIDNNFIDGYEEITTINNPRLYRLI
;
A
#
# COMPACT_ATOMS: atom_id res chain seq x y z
N MET A 1 21.18 12.21 -25.92
CA MET A 1 22.35 11.94 -25.05
C MET A 1 21.86 11.85 -23.63
N HIS A 2 22.21 10.79 -22.88
CA HIS A 2 21.84 10.71 -21.46
C HIS A 2 22.84 11.53 -20.64
N THR A 3 22.36 12.56 -19.95
CA THR A 3 23.19 13.36 -19.04
C THR A 3 23.48 12.55 -17.78
N ASN A 4 24.75 12.39 -17.43
CA ASN A 4 25.16 11.78 -16.17
C ASN A 4 24.80 12.74 -15.02
N LEU A 5 23.93 12.31 -14.11
CA LEU A 5 23.51 13.07 -12.93
C LEU A 5 24.42 12.82 -11.72
N CYS A 6 24.95 11.60 -11.61
CA CYS A 6 25.89 11.19 -10.57
C CYS A 6 27.32 11.20 -11.10
N LEU A 7 28.21 11.91 -10.39
CA LEU A 7 29.62 12.06 -10.74
C LEU A 7 30.53 10.98 -10.14
N VAL A 8 29.97 10.08 -9.31
CA VAL A 8 30.72 8.99 -8.67
C VAL A 8 31.28 8.04 -9.74
N ARG A 9 32.57 7.68 -9.63
CA ARG A 9 33.22 6.80 -10.60
C ARG A 9 32.58 5.42 -10.59
N HIS A 10 32.34 4.89 -11.79
CA HIS A 10 31.73 3.57 -12.01
C HIS A 10 30.33 3.41 -11.40
N CYS A 11 29.60 4.50 -11.19
CA CYS A 11 28.20 4.42 -10.81
C CYS A 11 27.37 3.79 -11.94
N LYS A 12 26.80 2.60 -11.69
CA LYS A 12 26.02 1.83 -12.67
C LYS A 12 24.74 2.56 -13.13
N TYR A 13 24.13 3.33 -12.24
CA TYR A 13 22.85 4.01 -12.47
C TYR A 13 23.04 5.53 -12.39
N ASN A 14 24.06 6.04 -13.08
CA ASN A 14 24.48 7.44 -12.98
C ASN A 14 23.45 8.47 -13.52
N ASN A 15 22.39 8.02 -14.18
CA ASN A 15 21.31 8.83 -14.71
C ASN A 15 20.05 8.82 -13.82
N THR A 16 20.04 8.06 -12.72
CA THR A 16 18.83 7.93 -11.87
C THR A 16 18.88 8.73 -10.58
N HIS A 17 20.04 9.27 -10.21
CA HIS A 17 20.26 10.03 -8.98
C HIS A 17 21.41 11.02 -9.14
N VAL A 18 21.42 12.07 -8.31
CA VAL A 18 22.53 13.02 -8.22
C VAL A 18 23.63 12.48 -7.29
N THR A 19 24.82 13.08 -7.33
CA THR A 19 25.97 12.67 -6.50
C THR A 19 25.62 12.59 -5.01
N LEU A 20 24.92 13.59 -4.45
CA LEU A 20 24.44 13.58 -3.06
C LEU A 20 23.49 12.42 -2.74
N GLY A 21 22.74 11.91 -3.72
CA GLY A 21 21.85 10.76 -3.55
C GLY A 21 22.57 9.41 -3.61
N HIS A 22 23.85 9.36 -3.98
CA HIS A 22 24.60 8.12 -4.12
C HIS A 22 25.02 7.56 -2.75
N GLN A 23 24.61 6.33 -2.43
CA GLN A 23 25.01 5.65 -1.20
C GLN A 23 26.24 4.76 -1.42
N CYS A 24 27.31 5.02 -0.66
CA CYS A 24 28.54 4.24 -0.73
C CYS A 24 28.30 2.78 -0.30
N GLY A 25 28.63 1.83 -1.18
CA GLY A 25 28.50 0.39 -0.88
C GLY A 25 29.35 -0.09 0.29
N LEU A 26 30.45 0.62 0.64
CA LEU A 26 31.40 0.27 1.68
C LEU A 26 31.04 0.84 3.06
N CYS A 27 30.92 2.18 3.19
CA CYS A 27 30.66 2.84 4.47
C CYS A 27 29.19 3.25 4.69
N LYS A 28 28.32 3.03 3.70
CA LYS A 28 26.88 3.39 3.71
C LYS A 28 26.54 4.87 3.82
N SER A 29 27.52 5.76 3.84
CA SER A 29 27.31 7.22 3.78
C SER A 29 27.04 7.69 2.35
N TYR A 30 26.42 8.85 2.22
CA TYR A 30 26.02 9.42 0.93
C TYR A 30 27.11 10.31 0.29
N GLY A 31 26.94 10.68 -0.98
CA GLY A 31 27.77 11.66 -1.68
C GLY A 31 29.04 11.12 -2.34
N HIS A 32 29.33 9.82 -2.26
CA HIS A 32 30.57 9.25 -2.81
C HIS A 32 30.47 7.74 -3.02
N GLY A 33 31.33 7.16 -3.87
CA GLY A 33 31.37 5.72 -4.16
C GLY A 33 32.49 4.97 -3.46
N ARG A 34 32.62 3.68 -3.79
CA ARG A 34 33.65 2.79 -3.22
C ARG A 34 35.07 3.25 -3.57
N CYS A 35 35.27 3.80 -4.77
CA CYS A 35 36.56 4.30 -5.25
C CYS A 35 37.02 5.54 -4.47
N GLU A 36 36.09 6.41 -4.10
CA GLU A 36 36.36 7.64 -3.36
C GLU A 36 36.40 7.39 -1.84
N CYS A 37 35.77 6.32 -1.34
CA CYS A 37 35.56 6.10 0.10
C CYS A 37 36.84 6.18 0.94
N ARG A 38 37.96 5.65 0.45
CA ARG A 38 39.25 5.57 1.17
C ARG A 38 40.23 6.69 0.80
N SER A 39 39.86 7.60 -0.08
CA SER A 39 40.73 8.70 -0.54
C SER A 39 40.07 10.04 -0.24
N LEU A 40 40.61 10.77 0.74
CA LEU A 40 40.13 12.11 1.08
C LEU A 40 40.25 13.06 -0.11
N VAL A 41 41.36 12.96 -0.87
CA VAL A 41 41.57 13.74 -2.09
C VAL A 41 40.47 13.47 -3.11
N ALA A 42 40.14 12.21 -3.37
CA ALA A 42 39.07 11.88 -4.34
C ALA A 42 37.69 12.38 -3.88
N LYS A 43 37.39 12.33 -2.57
CA LYS A 43 36.17 12.91 -2.01
C LYS A 43 36.11 14.42 -2.18
N ASN A 44 37.21 15.12 -1.93
CA ASN A 44 37.28 16.57 -2.07
C ASN A 44 37.14 16.97 -3.54
N ASN A 45 37.84 16.29 -4.45
CA ASN A 45 37.70 16.52 -5.89
C ASN A 45 36.26 16.34 -6.37
N LEU A 46 35.51 15.38 -5.79
CA LEU A 46 34.10 15.16 -6.10
C LEU A 46 33.22 16.30 -5.56
N LYS A 47 33.48 16.77 -4.34
CA LYS A 47 32.77 17.89 -3.69
C LYS A 47 32.97 19.23 -4.38
N GLU A 48 34.14 19.43 -4.97
CA GLU A 48 34.50 20.65 -5.71
C GLU A 48 33.85 20.71 -7.11
N GLN A 49 33.24 19.61 -7.58
CA GLN A 49 32.53 19.62 -8.87
C GLN A 49 31.30 20.53 -8.80
N PRO A 50 31.05 21.40 -9.80
CA PRO A 50 29.90 22.31 -9.81
C PRO A 50 28.56 21.61 -9.60
N GLN A 51 28.42 20.38 -10.12
CA GLN A 51 27.19 19.60 -10.06
C GLN A 51 27.07 18.74 -8.80
N TYR A 52 28.03 18.80 -7.86
CA TYR A 52 28.02 17.97 -6.67
C TYR A 52 26.76 18.18 -5.81
N ASN A 53 26.41 19.46 -5.58
CA ASN A 53 25.26 19.86 -4.77
C ASN A 53 23.97 20.01 -5.59
N ASN A 54 23.92 19.50 -6.83
CA ASN A 54 22.71 19.59 -7.63
C ASN A 54 21.57 18.80 -6.99
N ILE A 55 20.37 19.35 -7.11
CA ILE A 55 19.11 18.64 -6.90
C ILE A 55 18.47 18.35 -8.25
N LEU A 56 17.58 17.38 -8.31
CA LEU A 56 16.83 17.12 -9.54
C LEU A 56 15.78 18.22 -9.78
N PRO A 57 15.59 18.63 -11.05
CA PRO A 57 14.40 19.38 -11.47
C PRO A 57 13.12 18.68 -11.02
N VAL A 58 12.10 19.46 -10.66
CA VAL A 58 10.86 18.94 -10.03
C VAL A 58 10.21 17.84 -10.87
N GLU A 59 10.23 17.97 -12.19
CA GLU A 59 9.70 17.02 -13.17
C GLU A 59 10.44 15.66 -13.19
N LEU A 60 11.71 15.64 -12.74
CA LEU A 60 12.53 14.44 -12.65
C LEU A 60 12.57 13.83 -11.25
N GLN A 61 12.08 14.52 -10.22
CA GLN A 61 12.08 14.02 -8.85
C GLN A 61 11.22 12.76 -8.70
N CYS A 62 11.57 11.92 -7.72
CA CYS A 62 10.82 10.71 -7.41
C CYS A 62 9.35 11.02 -7.10
N LYS A 63 8.44 10.28 -7.74
CA LYS A 63 6.99 10.47 -7.65
C LYS A 63 6.32 9.67 -6.51
N PHE A 64 7.06 8.86 -5.77
CA PHE A 64 6.50 8.13 -4.63
C PHE A 64 6.25 9.08 -3.44
N GLY A 65 5.00 9.14 -2.96
CA GLY A 65 4.56 10.15 -1.97
C GLY A 65 5.34 10.15 -0.65
N ASN A 66 5.75 8.98 -0.16
CA ASN A 66 6.46 8.83 1.11
C ASN A 66 8.00 8.75 0.95
N CYS A 67 8.53 9.30 -0.15
CA CYS A 67 9.97 9.30 -0.40
C CYS A 67 10.66 10.49 0.29
N GLU A 68 11.42 10.21 1.35
CA GLU A 68 12.15 11.20 2.16
C GLU A 68 13.17 12.03 1.34
N TYR A 69 13.78 11.41 0.33
CA TYR A 69 14.90 11.97 -0.43
C TYR A 69 14.59 12.17 -1.91
N LYS A 70 13.33 12.45 -2.26
CA LYS A 70 12.85 12.53 -3.65
C LYS A 70 13.58 13.56 -4.52
N ILE A 71 14.19 14.58 -3.91
CA ILE A 71 14.95 15.62 -4.62
C ILE A 71 16.30 15.11 -5.16
N PHE A 72 16.79 13.96 -4.68
CA PHE A 72 18.11 13.43 -5.03
C PHE A 72 18.07 12.24 -5.99
N HIS A 73 16.88 11.72 -6.34
CA HIS A 73 16.73 10.61 -7.27
C HIS A 73 15.41 10.65 -8.04
N THR A 74 15.44 10.08 -9.23
CA THR A 74 14.29 9.87 -10.10
C THR A 74 13.42 8.73 -9.58
N THR A 75 12.20 8.60 -10.09
CA THR A 75 11.33 7.45 -9.76
C THR A 75 12.00 6.11 -10.12
N GLU A 76 12.77 6.07 -11.22
CA GLU A 76 13.53 4.89 -11.64
C GLU A 76 14.65 4.50 -10.67
N GLY A 77 15.25 5.52 -10.02
CA GLY A 77 16.30 5.35 -9.02
C GLY A 77 15.79 5.05 -7.62
N HIS A 78 14.47 5.02 -7.40
CA HIS A 78 13.91 4.84 -6.07
C HIS A 78 14.22 3.47 -5.50
N GLN A 79 14.84 3.44 -4.32
CA GLN A 79 15.07 2.24 -3.52
C GLN A 79 14.14 2.23 -2.31
N CYS A 80 13.37 1.15 -2.18
CA CYS A 80 12.47 0.98 -1.05
C CYS A 80 13.26 0.78 0.25
N LYS A 81 13.00 1.62 1.26
CA LYS A 81 13.67 1.55 2.59
C LYS A 81 13.44 0.23 3.32
N THR A 82 12.38 -0.50 3.00
CA THR A 82 12.03 -1.78 3.65
C THR A 82 12.78 -2.97 3.06
N CYS A 83 13.00 -3.00 1.74
CA CYS A 83 13.54 -4.19 1.07
C CYS A 83 14.75 -3.93 0.17
N ASN A 84 15.15 -2.67 0.02
CA ASN A 84 16.23 -2.19 -0.84
C ASN A 84 16.09 -2.58 -2.32
N LYS A 85 14.90 -3.00 -2.78
CA LYS A 85 14.60 -3.21 -4.21
C LYS A 85 14.08 -1.92 -4.84
N LEU A 86 14.21 -1.85 -6.17
CA LEU A 86 13.84 -0.67 -6.96
C LEU A 86 12.33 -0.60 -7.23
N LEU A 87 11.87 0.58 -7.69
CA LEU A 87 10.58 0.79 -8.39
C LEU A 87 9.30 0.52 -7.59
N HIS A 88 9.31 0.66 -6.28
CA HIS A 88 8.07 0.62 -5.50
C HIS A 88 8.20 1.41 -4.20
N SER A 89 7.09 1.96 -3.71
CA SER A 89 7.05 2.68 -2.44
C SER A 89 7.12 1.74 -1.23
N THR A 90 7.46 2.27 -0.06
CA THR A 90 7.35 1.57 1.22
C THR A 90 5.94 1.00 1.47
N ASN A 91 4.90 1.70 1.05
CA ASN A 91 3.50 1.29 1.27
C ASN A 91 3.10 0.12 0.36
N THR A 92 3.71 0.02 -0.82
CA THR A 92 3.48 -1.05 -1.80
C THR A 92 4.57 -2.12 -1.73
N CYS A 93 5.38 -2.12 -0.66
CA CYS A 93 6.46 -3.08 -0.49
C CYS A 93 5.90 -4.44 -0.08
N LEU A 94 6.02 -5.39 -1.00
CA LEU A 94 5.59 -6.77 -0.77
C LEU A 94 6.43 -7.49 0.31
N TYR A 95 7.61 -6.95 0.66
CA TYR A 95 8.52 -7.52 1.66
C TYR A 95 8.32 -6.92 3.06
N LYS A 96 7.12 -6.44 3.38
CA LYS A 96 6.81 -5.97 4.72
C LYS A 96 6.85 -7.15 5.70
N ASN A 97 7.48 -6.91 6.85
CA ASN A 97 7.52 -7.85 7.96
C ASN A 97 6.39 -7.52 8.95
N TYR A 98 5.68 -8.55 9.36
CA TYR A 98 4.50 -8.50 10.22
C TYR A 98 4.80 -9.24 11.50
N ASN A 99 4.59 -8.59 12.64
CA ASN A 99 4.73 -9.25 13.93
C ASN A 99 3.37 -9.81 14.34
N LEU A 100 3.23 -11.13 14.32
CA LEU A 100 2.01 -11.79 14.77
C LEU A 100 2.27 -12.93 15.73
N GLN A 101 1.26 -13.20 16.53
CA GLN A 101 1.20 -14.37 17.39
C GLN A 101 0.45 -15.49 16.67
N CYS A 102 1.01 -16.71 16.70
CA CYS A 102 0.31 -17.86 16.16
C CYS A 102 -0.99 -18.13 16.94
N PRO A 103 -2.17 -18.21 16.30
CA PRO A 103 -3.41 -18.53 16.98
C PRO A 103 -3.41 -19.90 17.67
N ILE A 104 -2.65 -20.86 17.11
CA ILE A 104 -2.57 -22.24 17.59
C ILE A 104 -1.59 -22.35 18.77
N CYS A 105 -0.30 -22.08 18.55
CA CYS A 105 0.72 -22.30 19.58
C CYS A 105 1.13 -21.06 20.38
N LYS A 106 0.52 -19.89 20.11
CA LYS A 106 0.78 -18.61 20.78
C LYS A 106 2.21 -18.07 20.71
N ILE A 107 3.07 -18.65 19.86
CA ILE A 107 4.44 -18.13 19.61
C ILE A 107 4.36 -16.84 18.77
N GLN A 108 5.03 -15.78 19.24
CA GLN A 108 5.18 -14.53 18.52
C GLN A 108 6.32 -14.63 17.50
N GLN A 109 6.08 -14.15 16.28
CA GLN A 109 7.04 -14.25 15.18
C GLN A 109 6.86 -13.16 14.13
N SER A 110 7.94 -12.88 13.41
CA SER A 110 7.94 -11.97 12.27
C SER A 110 7.74 -12.73 10.96
N ILE A 111 6.73 -12.34 10.17
CA ILE A 111 6.32 -12.98 8.91
C ILE A 111 6.41 -12.00 7.75
N ASN A 112 6.92 -12.50 6.63
CA ASN A 112 6.97 -11.81 5.36
C ASN A 112 6.10 -12.59 4.37
N ILE A 113 4.99 -12.00 3.93
CA ILE A 113 4.00 -12.71 3.08
C ILE A 113 4.68 -13.39 1.90
N ASN A 114 5.62 -12.72 1.22
CA ASN A 114 6.31 -13.30 0.06
C ASN A 114 7.19 -14.51 0.39
N ASN A 115 7.90 -14.48 1.51
CA ASN A 115 8.85 -15.54 1.85
C ASN A 115 8.15 -16.76 2.47
N GLN A 116 6.96 -16.54 3.02
CA GLN A 116 6.17 -17.55 3.73
C GLN A 116 4.89 -17.94 3.00
N ARG A 117 4.76 -17.55 1.72
CA ARG A 117 3.65 -17.99 0.90
C ARG A 117 3.81 -19.46 0.56
N VAL A 118 2.75 -20.23 0.76
CA VAL A 118 2.62 -21.61 0.28
C VAL A 118 1.59 -21.64 -0.85
N TYR A 119 1.87 -22.47 -1.86
CA TYR A 119 0.96 -22.71 -2.98
C TYR A 119 0.40 -24.13 -2.85
N ASP A 120 -0.79 -24.34 -3.42
CA ASP A 120 -1.44 -25.66 -3.50
C ASP A 120 -1.66 -26.37 -2.17
N SER A 121 -1.88 -25.61 -1.09
CA SER A 121 -2.28 -26.19 0.19
C SER A 121 -3.68 -26.82 0.09
N GLU A 122 -3.82 -28.03 0.61
CA GLU A 122 -5.12 -28.67 0.83
C GLU A 122 -5.80 -28.22 2.14
N ASN A 123 -5.04 -27.62 3.05
CA ASN A 123 -5.57 -27.10 4.31
C ASN A 123 -6.39 -25.83 4.10
N VAL A 124 -7.48 -25.70 4.86
CA VAL A 124 -8.33 -24.50 4.93
C VAL A 124 -7.88 -23.57 6.06
N CYS A 125 -8.08 -22.27 5.87
CA CYS A 125 -7.70 -21.24 6.83
C CYS A 125 -8.49 -21.39 8.13
N VAL A 126 -7.80 -21.42 9.28
CA VAL A 126 -8.44 -21.61 10.60
C VAL A 126 -9.28 -20.41 11.07
N ILE A 127 -9.23 -19.30 10.35
CA ILE A 127 -9.96 -18.06 10.70
C ILE A 127 -11.29 -17.98 9.95
N CYS A 128 -11.29 -18.16 8.62
CA CYS A 128 -12.53 -18.13 7.84
C CYS A 128 -13.15 -19.52 7.60
N MET A 129 -12.39 -20.60 7.78
CA MET A 129 -12.80 -21.98 7.49
C MET A 129 -13.29 -22.21 6.06
N ASP A 130 -12.86 -21.36 5.13
CA ASP A 130 -13.37 -21.31 3.75
C ASP A 130 -12.20 -21.32 2.75
N ASN A 131 -11.42 -20.24 2.74
CA ASN A 131 -10.29 -20.10 1.84
C ASN A 131 -9.13 -21.05 2.18
N LYS A 132 -8.41 -21.51 1.16
CA LYS A 132 -7.16 -22.30 1.32
C LYS A 132 -6.10 -21.51 2.07
N VAL A 133 -5.31 -22.21 2.89
CA VAL A 133 -4.13 -21.61 3.55
C VAL A 133 -3.11 -21.22 2.51
N GLU A 134 -2.64 -19.98 2.57
CA GLU A 134 -1.60 -19.45 1.68
C GLU A 134 -0.35 -19.03 2.45
N LEU A 135 -0.36 -19.12 3.79
CA LEU A 135 0.75 -18.65 4.63
C LEU A 135 1.16 -19.71 5.65
N ILE A 136 2.46 -20.05 5.64
CA ILE A 136 3.09 -20.88 6.66
C ILE A 136 3.81 -20.04 7.70
N MET A 137 3.51 -20.31 8.96
CA MET A 137 4.16 -19.66 10.10
C MET A 137 5.59 -20.22 10.29
N LYS A 138 6.53 -19.48 10.91
CA LYS A 138 7.86 -20.03 11.29
C LYS A 138 7.74 -21.18 12.29
N CYS A 139 6.71 -21.17 13.12
CA CYS A 139 6.33 -22.31 13.96
C CYS A 139 5.66 -23.47 13.18
N LYS A 140 5.70 -23.44 11.84
CA LYS A 140 5.22 -24.46 10.89
C LYS A 140 3.71 -24.73 10.89
N HIS A 141 2.92 -23.96 11.63
CA HIS A 141 1.47 -24.02 11.55
C HIS A 141 0.96 -23.36 10.26
N LEU A 142 0.02 -24.03 9.60
CA LEU A 142 -0.72 -23.54 8.44
C LEU A 142 -2.02 -22.90 8.94
N VAL A 143 -2.05 -21.57 8.98
CA VAL A 143 -3.09 -20.84 9.74
C VAL A 143 -3.94 -19.95 8.86
N PHE A 144 -3.31 -19.14 7.99
CA PHE A 144 -3.99 -18.02 7.36
C PHE A 144 -4.07 -18.17 5.83
N CYS A 145 -5.22 -17.87 5.24
CA CYS A 145 -5.28 -17.31 3.88
C CYS A 145 -4.79 -15.85 3.91
N ILE A 146 -4.42 -15.28 2.76
CA ILE A 146 -3.90 -13.90 2.71
C ILE A 146 -4.90 -12.88 3.26
N ASP A 147 -6.19 -13.06 3.01
CA ASP A 147 -7.21 -12.11 3.43
C ASP A 147 -7.40 -12.11 4.95
N CYS A 148 -7.55 -13.29 5.56
CA CYS A 148 -7.62 -13.40 7.02
C CYS A 148 -6.34 -12.88 7.68
N PHE A 149 -5.18 -13.08 7.07
CA PHE A 149 -3.92 -12.53 7.58
C PHE A 149 -3.92 -10.99 7.60
N LYS A 150 -4.32 -10.35 6.49
CA LYS A 150 -4.42 -8.88 6.39
C LYS A 150 -5.39 -8.34 7.45
N LYS A 151 -6.60 -8.91 7.53
CA LYS A 151 -7.61 -8.58 8.57
C LYS A 151 -7.03 -8.72 9.98
N TYR A 152 -6.35 -9.82 10.27
CA TYR A 152 -5.77 -10.11 11.58
C TYR A 152 -4.71 -9.09 11.99
N ASN A 153 -3.90 -8.62 11.04
CA ASN A 153 -2.86 -7.62 11.29
C ASN A 153 -3.41 -6.17 11.32
N GLY A 154 -4.73 -5.98 11.27
CA GLY A 154 -5.34 -4.66 11.15
C GLY A 154 -4.96 -3.95 9.84
N GLU A 155 -4.39 -4.67 8.87
CA GLU A 155 -4.32 -4.18 7.52
C GLU A 155 -5.72 -4.28 6.96
N ILE A 156 -6.38 -3.14 6.87
CA ILE A 156 -7.63 -3.00 6.13
C ILE A 156 -7.35 -3.59 4.75
N ILE A 157 -8.02 -4.70 4.42
CA ILE A 157 -7.94 -5.27 3.07
C ILE A 157 -8.45 -4.18 2.13
N SER A 158 -7.51 -3.68 1.34
CA SER A 158 -7.63 -2.81 0.16
C SER A 158 -8.64 -1.66 0.23
N SER A 159 -8.07 -0.45 0.23
CA SER A 159 -8.44 0.74 -0.57
C SER A 159 -9.85 1.33 -0.57
N ASP A 160 -10.90 0.57 -0.26
CA ASP A 160 -12.26 0.92 -0.66
C ASP A 160 -13.20 1.10 0.53
N ILE A 161 -12.78 0.72 1.73
CA ILE A 161 -13.56 0.92 2.95
C ILE A 161 -13.37 2.35 3.48
N LYS A 162 -14.29 3.24 3.11
CA LYS A 162 -14.44 4.58 3.67
C LYS A 162 -15.16 4.49 5.01
N LYS A 163 -14.49 4.94 6.08
CA LYS A 163 -15.09 5.11 7.41
C LYS A 163 -16.18 6.19 7.37
N GLU A 164 -17.14 6.13 8.30
CA GLU A 164 -18.26 7.08 8.43
C GLU A 164 -17.84 8.56 8.30
N ASN A 165 -16.78 8.99 8.99
CA ASN A 165 -16.28 10.37 8.91
C ASN A 165 -15.81 10.78 7.51
N ILE A 166 -15.27 9.83 6.72
CA ILE A 166 -14.86 10.08 5.34
C ILE A 166 -16.09 10.24 4.45
N LEU A 167 -17.12 9.41 4.66
CA LEU A 167 -18.40 9.55 3.96
C LEU A 167 -19.08 10.89 4.28
N ILE A 168 -19.05 11.35 5.54
CA ILE A 168 -19.55 12.69 5.92
C ILE A 168 -18.83 13.79 5.14
N ASN A 169 -17.49 13.72 5.08
CA ASN A 169 -16.68 14.71 4.36
C ASN A 169 -16.92 14.71 2.84
N GLU A 170 -17.35 13.58 2.29
CA GLU A 170 -17.78 13.44 0.88
C GLU A 170 -19.24 13.86 0.64
N LYS A 171 -19.85 14.52 1.63
CA LYS A 171 -21.22 15.06 1.62
C LYS A 171 -22.31 14.00 1.51
N TYR A 172 -22.08 12.80 2.02
CA TYR A 172 -23.17 11.82 2.21
C TYR A 172 -24.02 12.24 3.40
N ASP A 173 -25.34 12.30 3.23
CA ASP A 173 -26.26 12.49 4.35
C ASP A 173 -26.42 11.20 5.16
N ILE A 174 -25.53 11.04 6.15
CA ILE A 174 -25.51 9.87 7.04
C ILE A 174 -26.81 9.71 7.81
N SER A 175 -27.52 10.80 8.14
CA SER A 175 -28.79 10.74 8.87
C SER A 175 -29.85 10.03 8.03
N ASN A 176 -29.95 10.40 6.75
CA ASN A 176 -30.83 9.73 5.79
C ASN A 176 -30.43 8.28 5.54
N ILE A 177 -29.13 7.99 5.42
CA ILE A 177 -28.62 6.61 5.28
C ILE A 177 -28.99 5.76 6.51
N LYS A 178 -28.85 6.31 7.72
CA LYS A 178 -29.25 5.62 8.96
C LYS A 178 -30.75 5.35 9.03
N ILE A 179 -31.58 6.24 8.49
CA ILE A 179 -33.03 6.03 8.40
C ILE A 179 -33.34 4.88 7.44
N LEU A 180 -32.70 4.84 6.27
CA LEU A 180 -32.88 3.76 5.30
C LEU A 180 -32.53 2.39 5.91
N PHE A 181 -31.43 2.29 6.66
CA PHE A 181 -31.04 1.07 7.39
C PHE A 181 -31.99 0.65 8.52
N LYS A 182 -32.99 1.45 8.90
CA LYS A 182 -34.06 0.99 9.82
C LYS A 182 -35.09 0.12 9.11
N SER A 183 -35.24 0.29 7.80
CA SER A 183 -36.27 -0.33 6.97
C SER A 183 -35.75 -1.34 5.95
N THR A 184 -34.44 -1.44 5.73
CA THR A 184 -33.82 -2.27 4.68
C THR A 184 -32.72 -3.20 5.24
N PRO A 185 -32.24 -4.19 4.45
CA PRO A 185 -31.21 -5.15 4.87
C PRO A 185 -29.85 -4.49 5.23
N SER A 186 -28.89 -5.33 5.63
CA SER A 186 -27.57 -4.94 6.15
C SER A 186 -26.69 -4.06 5.22
N TYR A 187 -27.13 -3.79 3.98
CA TYR A 187 -26.40 -3.04 2.95
C TYR A 187 -27.34 -2.14 2.12
N ILE A 188 -26.80 -1.05 1.58
CA ILE A 188 -27.43 -0.10 0.65
C ILE A 188 -26.45 0.15 -0.50
N LYS A 189 -26.90 -0.01 -1.75
CA LYS A 189 -26.11 0.28 -2.94
C LYS A 189 -26.39 1.70 -3.43
N PHE A 190 -25.35 2.53 -3.54
CA PHE A 190 -25.40 3.82 -4.20
C PHE A 190 -24.66 3.73 -5.54
N GLN A 191 -25.34 4.08 -6.63
CA GLN A 191 -24.74 4.15 -7.95
C GLN A 191 -24.75 5.61 -8.43
N TYR A 192 -23.57 6.16 -8.68
CA TYR A 192 -23.41 7.55 -9.12
C TYR A 192 -23.42 7.68 -10.64
N ASP A 193 -22.80 6.71 -11.32
CA ASP A 193 -22.77 6.53 -12.77
C ASP A 193 -22.52 5.03 -13.09
N GLU A 194 -22.33 4.70 -14.36
CA GLU A 194 -22.10 3.32 -14.83
C GLU A 194 -20.86 2.66 -14.22
N ASN A 195 -19.89 3.44 -13.73
CA ASN A 195 -18.57 2.96 -13.30
C ASN A 195 -18.26 3.24 -11.82
N ASN A 196 -19.18 3.85 -11.08
CA ASN A 196 -18.97 4.25 -9.69
C ASN A 196 -20.10 3.73 -8.80
N ILE A 197 -19.86 2.55 -8.21
CA ILE A 197 -20.73 1.94 -7.21
C ILE A 197 -20.09 2.09 -5.83
N THR A 198 -20.87 2.61 -4.88
CA THR A 198 -20.56 2.61 -3.45
C THR A 198 -21.55 1.68 -2.74
N LEU A 199 -21.08 0.57 -2.18
CA LEU A 199 -21.88 -0.24 -1.25
C LEU A 199 -21.69 0.28 0.16
N ILE A 200 -22.74 0.82 0.76
CA ILE A 200 -22.73 1.22 2.16
C ILE A 200 -23.30 0.08 2.99
N ARG A 201 -22.64 -0.28 4.09
CA ARG A 201 -23.11 -1.32 5.01
C ARG A 201 -23.22 -0.80 6.43
N ARG A 202 -24.13 -1.37 7.20
CA ARG A 202 -24.23 -1.16 8.65
C ARG A 202 -23.63 -2.36 9.38
N LEU A 203 -22.65 -2.10 10.25
CA LEU A 203 -22.09 -3.13 11.11
C LEU A 203 -23.10 -3.50 12.20
N ASN A 204 -23.50 -4.77 12.26
CA ASN A 204 -24.52 -5.26 13.21
C ASN A 204 -24.14 -5.00 14.68
N ILE A 205 -22.84 -5.04 15.01
CA ILE A 205 -22.35 -4.95 16.39
C ILE A 205 -22.33 -3.49 16.89
N THR A 206 -21.90 -2.55 16.05
CA THR A 206 -21.62 -1.18 16.46
C THR A 206 -22.62 -0.16 15.91
N SER A 207 -23.50 -0.58 15.00
CA SER A 207 -24.33 0.31 14.17
C SER A 207 -23.53 1.34 13.35
N GLN A 208 -22.21 1.22 13.29
CA GLN A 208 -21.37 2.09 12.47
C GLN A 208 -21.58 1.78 10.99
N ILE A 209 -21.42 2.82 10.18
CA ILE A 209 -21.56 2.72 8.73
C ILE A 209 -20.17 2.71 8.08
N GLU A 210 -19.99 1.79 7.14
CA GLU A 210 -18.80 1.71 6.30
C GLU A 210 -19.23 1.73 4.82
N GLY A 211 -18.53 2.49 3.98
CA GLY A 211 -18.76 2.50 2.53
C GLY A 211 -17.65 1.76 1.81
N LEU A 212 -18.00 0.91 0.85
CA LEU A 212 -17.11 0.21 -0.08
C LEU A 212 -17.22 0.89 -1.44
N THR A 213 -16.19 1.62 -1.89
CA THR A 213 -16.20 2.34 -3.18
C THR A 213 -15.52 1.60 -4.33
N ASN A 214 -15.78 1.99 -5.58
CA ASN A 214 -15.07 1.53 -6.79
C ASN A 214 -15.05 0.02 -7.00
N ILE A 215 -16.23 -0.56 -6.86
CA ILE A 215 -16.45 -1.98 -7.05
C ILE A 215 -16.61 -2.27 -8.54
N ASN A 216 -15.53 -2.13 -9.30
CA ASN A 216 -15.54 -2.47 -10.74
C ASN A 216 -15.28 -3.97 -10.99
N GLU A 217 -14.97 -4.75 -9.95
CA GLU A 217 -14.55 -6.15 -10.05
C GLU A 217 -15.13 -7.07 -8.96
N ILE A 218 -16.30 -6.77 -8.38
CA ILE A 218 -16.98 -7.80 -7.59
C ILE A 218 -17.63 -8.78 -8.56
N ASP A 219 -17.12 -10.01 -8.55
CA ASP A 219 -17.75 -11.19 -9.12
C ASP A 219 -19.23 -11.21 -8.67
N ASN A 220 -20.16 -11.29 -9.63
CA ASN A 220 -21.61 -11.24 -9.35
C ASN A 220 -22.05 -12.30 -8.32
N ASN A 221 -21.23 -13.33 -8.11
CA ASN A 221 -21.41 -14.38 -7.10
C ASN A 221 -21.20 -13.92 -5.64
N PHE A 222 -20.56 -12.77 -5.38
CA PHE A 222 -20.45 -12.21 -4.02
C PHE A 222 -21.78 -11.60 -3.52
N ILE A 223 -22.77 -11.48 -4.43
CA ILE A 223 -24.04 -10.79 -4.22
C ILE A 223 -25.21 -11.81 -4.17
N ASP A 224 -24.98 -13.07 -3.79
CA ASP A 224 -26.08 -13.99 -3.50
C ASP A 224 -26.66 -13.70 -2.11
N GLY A 225 -27.87 -13.12 -2.08
CA GLY A 225 -28.63 -12.84 -0.85
C GLY A 225 -29.21 -11.43 -0.69
N TYR A 226 -29.18 -10.58 -1.72
CA TYR A 226 -29.70 -9.22 -1.66
C TYR A 226 -31.05 -9.12 -2.39
N GLU A 227 -32.05 -8.50 -1.75
CA GLU A 227 -33.17 -7.92 -2.49
C GLU A 227 -32.63 -6.73 -3.29
N GLU A 228 -33.04 -6.59 -4.55
CA GLU A 228 -32.62 -5.52 -5.44
C GLU A 228 -33.12 -4.17 -4.88
N ILE A 229 -32.24 -3.43 -4.19
CA ILE A 229 -32.61 -2.17 -3.55
C ILE A 229 -32.58 -1.05 -4.59
N THR A 230 -33.76 -0.45 -4.78
CA THR A 230 -34.08 0.84 -5.38
C THR A 230 -32.89 1.61 -5.94
N THR A 231 -32.74 1.61 -7.26
CA THR A 231 -31.82 2.52 -7.97
C THR A 231 -32.28 3.96 -7.73
N ILE A 232 -31.62 4.68 -6.82
CA ILE A 232 -31.88 6.11 -6.62
C ILE A 232 -31.18 6.85 -7.75
N ASN A 233 -31.89 7.11 -8.84
CA ASN A 233 -31.38 7.76 -10.06
C ASN A 233 -30.96 9.24 -9.88
N ASN A 234 -30.82 9.74 -8.65
CA ASN A 234 -30.33 11.10 -8.41
C ASN A 234 -29.75 11.32 -6.99
N PRO A 235 -28.50 10.90 -6.72
CA PRO A 235 -27.87 11.09 -5.42
C PRO A 235 -27.61 12.57 -5.05
N ARG A 236 -27.82 13.53 -5.97
CA ARG A 236 -27.73 14.96 -5.68
C ARG A 236 -28.78 15.46 -4.67
N LEU A 237 -29.88 14.74 -4.49
CA LEU A 237 -30.90 15.05 -3.47
C LEU A 237 -30.45 14.74 -2.03
N TYR A 238 -29.33 14.01 -1.86
CA TYR A 238 -28.77 13.63 -0.55
C TYR A 238 -27.38 14.22 -0.29
N ARG A 239 -26.91 15.13 -1.16
CA ARG A 239 -25.81 16.04 -0.84
C ARG A 239 -26.43 17.27 -0.19
N LEU A 240 -26.11 17.52 1.07
CA LEU A 240 -26.48 18.77 1.73
C LEU A 240 -26.10 19.95 0.83
N ILE A 241 -27.06 20.86 0.62
CA ILE A 241 -26.81 22.22 0.12
C ILE A 241 -25.77 22.87 1.04
#